data_AF-B6AK09-F1
#
_entry.id   AF-B6AK09-F1
#
_cell.length_a   1.000
_cell.length_b   1.000
_cell.length_c   1.000
_cell.angle_alpha   90.00
_cell.angle_beta   90.00
_cell.angle_gamma   90.00
#
_symmetry.space_group_name_H-M   'P 1'
#
loop_
_entity.id
_entity.type
_entity.pdbx_description
1 polymer ?
#
loop_
_entity_poly.entity_id
_entity_poly.type
_entity_poly.pdbx_seq_one_letter_code
_entity_poly.pdbx_strand_id
1 'polypeptide(L)' 'MICGYCSREQIFTEKCKFCHLTLTGNNSGSKFWEGGKGCRNPITLSNKDSHKYKLLNKKKIK' A
#
# COMPACT_ATOMS: atom_id res chain seq x y z
N MET A 1 6.45 -3.24 14.66
CA MET A 1 5.56 -2.77 13.56
C MET A 1 6.00 -3.43 12.26
N ILE A 2 5.07 -4.09 11.57
CA ILE A 2 5.35 -4.73 10.28
C ILE A 2 5.23 -3.67 9.17
N CYS A 3 6.22 -3.60 8.30
CA CYS A 3 6.16 -2.77 7.10
C CYS A 3 5.23 -3.38 6.07
N GLY A 4 4.20 -2.64 5.67
CA GLY A 4 3.28 -3.09 4.63
C GLY A 4 3.88 -3.26 3.26
N TYR A 5 4.97 -2.55 2.97
CA TYR A 5 5.55 -2.55 1.64
C TYR A 5 6.42 -3.76 1.34
N CYS A 6 7.22 -4.18 2.33
CA CYS A 6 8.19 -5.27 2.19
C CYS A 6 7.95 -6.43 3.16
N SER A 7 6.85 -6.41 3.92
CA SER A 7 6.45 -7.45 4.87
C SER A 7 7.50 -7.78 5.95
N ARG A 8 8.38 -6.83 6.28
CA ARG A 8 9.42 -6.99 7.30
C ARG A 8 9.02 -6.34 8.61
N GLU A 9 9.37 -6.98 9.71
CA GLU A 9 9.18 -6.42 11.04
C GLU A 9 10.31 -5.46 11.42
N GLN A 10 9.94 -4.35 12.07
CA GLN A 10 10.87 -3.33 12.57
C GLN A 10 10.26 -2.56 13.76
N ILE A 11 11.10 -1.79 14.46
CA ILE A 11 10.66 -0.79 15.45
C ILE A 11 9.77 0.25 14.74
N PHE A 12 8.78 0.81 15.45
CA PHE A 12 7.93 1.87 14.91
C PHE A 12 8.79 3.08 14.51
N THR A 13 8.79 3.40 13.21
CA THR A 13 9.48 4.54 12.61
C THR A 13 8.64 5.07 11.45
N GLU A 14 8.79 6.34 11.12
CA GLU A 14 8.10 6.98 10.00
C GLU A 14 8.39 6.32 8.64
N LYS A 15 9.62 5.84 8.44
CA LYS A 15 10.12 5.19 7.22
C LYS A 15 10.62 3.78 7.51
N CYS A 16 10.53 2.89 6.51
CA CYS A 16 11.02 1.53 6.65
C CYS A 16 12.55 1.52 6.59
N LYS A 17 13.20 0.81 7.52
CA LYS A 17 14.67 0.64 7.50
C LYS A 17 15.15 -0.17 6.30
N PHE A 18 14.28 -0.98 5.69
CA PHE A 18 14.63 -1.89 4.60
C PHE A 18 14.25 -1.37 3.21
N CYS A 19 13.03 -0.86 3.05
CA CYS A 19 12.54 -0.39 1.75
C CYS A 19 12.37 1.12 1.68
N HIS A 20 12.70 1.85 2.76
CA HIS A 20 12.72 3.32 2.86
C HIS A 20 11.40 4.04 2.56
N LEU A 21 10.33 3.29 2.32
CA LEU A 21 8.98 3.78 2.12
C LEU A 21 8.39 4.30 3.43
N THR A 22 7.67 5.41 3.33
CA THR A 22 6.96 6.05 4.44
C THR A 22 5.81 5.17 4.91
N LEU A 23 5.84 4.72 6.16
CA LEU A 23 4.77 3.95 6.80
C LEU A 23 3.69 4.85 7.40
N THR A 24 4.07 6.06 7.80
CA THR A 24 3.21 6.99 8.52
C THR A 24 2.86 8.16 7.61
N GLY A 25 1.65 8.14 7.05
CA GLY A 25 0.93 9.27 6.44
C GLY A 25 1.70 10.28 5.58
N ASN A 26 1.86 9.99 4.28
CA ASN A 26 1.68 11.00 3.21
C ASN A 26 1.37 10.41 1.81
N ASN A 27 0.79 9.20 1.73
CA ASN A 27 0.25 8.71 0.45
C ASN A 27 -1.15 9.31 0.23
N SER A 28 -1.12 10.55 -0.24
CA SER A 28 -2.19 11.40 -0.77
C SER A 28 -3.47 10.67 -1.23
N GLY A 29 -4.45 10.56 -0.33
CA GLY A 29 -5.88 10.49 -0.70
C GLY A 29 -6.60 9.15 -0.58
N SER A 30 -5.97 8.06 -0.10
CA SER A 30 -6.69 6.80 0.17
C SER A 30 -6.78 6.51 1.67
N LYS A 31 -8.03 6.42 2.19
CA LYS A 31 -8.33 5.99 3.58
C LYS A 31 -7.96 4.52 3.83
N PHE A 32 -7.59 3.81 2.78
CA PHE A 32 -7.27 2.40 2.80
C PHE A 32 -5.77 2.25 2.68
N TRP A 33 -5.21 1.42 3.53
CA TRP A 33 -3.83 1.01 3.39
C TRP A 33 -3.71 0.20 2.11
N GLU A 34 -3.12 0.78 1.08
CA GLU A 34 -2.96 0.09 -0.22
C GLU A 34 -1.88 -0.98 -0.17
N GLY A 35 -1.11 -1.04 0.94
CA GLY A 35 -0.11 -2.05 1.23
C GLY A 35 0.96 -2.17 0.14
N GLY A 36 1.95 -3.01 0.37
CA GLY A 36 3.02 -3.29 -0.58
C GLY A 36 2.53 -3.97 -1.84
N LYS A 37 3.51 -4.33 -2.69
CA LYS A 37 3.28 -5.21 -3.84
C LYS A 37 2.53 -6.47 -3.39
N GLY A 38 1.21 -6.50 -3.54
CA GLY A 38 0.38 -7.68 -3.23
C GLY A 38 -0.93 -7.43 -2.50
N CYS A 39 -1.09 -6.33 -1.74
CA CYS A 39 -2.29 -6.15 -0.91
C CYS A 39 -3.54 -5.69 -1.68
N ARG A 40 -3.38 -5.27 -2.95
CA ARG A 40 -4.48 -4.77 -3.80
C ARG A 40 -4.37 -5.32 -5.23
N ASN A 41 -4.52 -6.62 -5.37
CA ASN A 41 -4.51 -7.30 -6.67
C ASN A 41 -5.95 -7.46 -7.19
N PRO A 42 -6.34 -6.83 -8.31
CA PRO A 42 -7.69 -6.97 -8.86
C PRO A 42 -8.04 -8.42 -9.23
N ILE A 43 -7.05 -9.29 -9.46
CA ILE A 43 -7.28 -10.72 -9.75
C ILE A 43 -7.83 -11.45 -8.52
N THR A 44 -7.32 -11.13 -7.33
CA THR A 44 -7.72 -11.80 -6.08
C THR A 44 -8.81 -11.05 -5.31
N LEU A 45 -9.13 -9.82 -5.72
CA LEU A 45 -10.19 -9.02 -5.11
C LEU A 45 -11.58 -9.51 -5.49
N SER A 46 -12.49 -9.50 -4.52
CA SER A 46 -13.90 -9.84 -4.71
C SER A 46 -14.53 -9.00 -5.82
N ASN A 47 -15.37 -9.62 -6.64
CA ASN A 47 -16.10 -8.92 -7.71
C ASN A 47 -17.11 -7.89 -7.17
N LYS A 48 -17.51 -8.01 -5.91
CA LYS A 48 -18.43 -7.07 -5.25
C LYS A 48 -17.73 -5.85 -4.66
N ASP A 49 -16.40 -5.81 -4.72
CA ASP A 49 -15.65 -4.68 -4.20
C ASP A 49 -15.79 -3.46 -5.14
N SER A 50 -16.46 -2.42 -4.66
CA SER A 50 -16.72 -1.19 -5.42
C SER A 50 -15.45 -0.39 -5.76
N HIS A 51 -14.31 -0.76 -5.19
CA HIS A 51 -13.00 -0.17 -5.43
C HIS A 51 -12.04 -1.09 -6.20
N LYS A 52 -12.48 -2.28 -6.65
CA LYS A 52 -11.65 -3.23 -7.43
C LYS A 52 -10.99 -2.59 -8.66
N TYR A 53 -11.74 -1.75 -9.37
CA TYR A 53 -11.26 -1.06 -10.58
C TYR A 53 -10.98 0.43 -10.37
N LYS A 54 -11.23 0.96 -9.16
CA LYS A 54 -10.93 2.36 -8.85
C LYS A 54 -9.43 2.51 -8.62
N LEU A 55 -8.86 3.63 -9.07
CA LEU A 55 -7.45 4.01 -8.87
C LEU A 55 -6.40 3.19 -9.65
N LEU A 56 -6.79 2.21 -10.48
CA LEU A 56 -5.86 1.48 -11.38
C LEU A 56 -5.07 2.43 -12.30
N ASN A 57 -5.66 3.56 -12.69
CA ASN A 57 -5.04 4.60 -13.53
C ASN A 57 -4.14 5.59 -12.78
N LYS A 58 -4.03 5.53 -11.44
CA LYS A 58 -3.18 6.46 -10.67
C LYS A 58 -1.71 6.03 -10.58
N LYS A 59 -1.30 4.92 -11.21
CA LYS A 59 0.12 4.60 -11.41
C LYS A 59 0.76 5.50 -12.47
N LYS A 60 0.76 6.81 -12.24
CA LYS A 60 1.73 7.72 -12.84
C LYS A 60 2.52 8.32 -11.69
N ILE A 61 3.81 8.03 -11.68
CA ILE A 61 4.95 8.91 -11.41
C ILE A 61 6.11 7.98 -11.03
N LYS A 62 7.12 7.96 -11.92
CA LYS A 62 8.45 7.41 -11.68
C LYS A 62 9.17 8.23 -10.63
#